data_AF-A0A2V9PM56-F1
#
_entry.id   AF-A0A2V9PM56-F1
#
_cell.length_a   1.000
_cell.length_b   1.000
_cell.length_c   1.000
_cell.angle_alpha   90.00
_cell.angle_beta   90.00
_cell.angle_gamma   90.00
#
_symmetry.space_group_name_H-M   'P 1'
#
loop_
_entity.id
_entity.type
_entity.pdbx_description
1 polymer ?
#
loop_
_entity_poly.entity_id
_entity_poly.type
_entity_poly.pdbx_seq_one_letter_code
_entity_poly.pdbx_strand_id
1 'polypeptide(L)'
;GLMQLMPQTARQLNLTNPFNPEQNVDAGVRHLKQLLESYGGDVRLSLAAYNAGSGAVARSSGIPRYAETRNYVRKITELYGGNLGSGYVFGASREPVKVQRDSRGVLYISNTD
;
A
#
# COMPACT_ATOMS: atom_id res chain seq x y z
N GLY A 1 3.02 14.00 -1.59
CA GLY A 1 4.03 13.60 -0.60
C GLY A 1 4.64 12.26 -0.96
N LEU A 2 5.64 11.81 -0.20
CA LEU A 2 6.42 10.58 -0.45
C LEU A 2 5.54 9.33 -0.66
N MET A 3 4.47 9.18 0.12
CA MET A 3 3.54 8.04 0.04
C MET A 3 2.39 8.24 -0.95
N GLN A 4 2.36 9.35 -1.70
CA GLN A 4 1.37 9.61 -2.75
C GLN A 4 -0.10 9.42 -2.30
N LEU A 5 -0.41 9.86 -1.07
CA LEU A 5 -1.77 9.82 -0.53
C LEU A 5 -2.74 10.65 -1.39
N MET A 6 -3.91 10.08 -1.69
CA MET A 6 -5.00 10.81 -2.34
C MET A 6 -5.41 12.03 -1.49
N PRO A 7 -5.78 13.18 -2.09
CA PRO A 7 -6.12 14.39 -1.32
C PRO A 7 -7.24 14.20 -0.29
N GLN A 8 -8.23 13.36 -0.62
CA GLN A 8 -9.31 13.00 0.31
C GLN A 8 -8.78 12.21 1.52
N THR A 9 -7.88 11.27 1.28
CA THR A 9 -7.21 10.46 2.31
C THR A 9 -6.32 11.32 3.21
N ALA A 10 -5.53 12.25 2.62
CA ALA A 10 -4.69 13.15 3.39
C ALA A 10 -5.50 14.00 4.39
N ARG A 11 -6.71 14.44 4.00
CA ARG A 11 -7.64 15.14 4.90
C ARG A 11 -8.17 14.25 6.02
N GLN A 12 -8.54 13.00 5.70
CA GLN A 12 -9.02 12.04 6.71
C GLN A 12 -7.95 11.64 7.73
N LEU A 13 -6.67 11.72 7.36
CA LEU A 13 -5.53 11.40 8.22
C LEU A 13 -4.96 12.61 8.97
N ASN A 14 -5.64 13.77 8.94
CA ASN A 14 -5.20 15.02 9.58
C ASN A 14 -3.77 15.45 9.19
N LEU A 15 -3.35 15.18 7.95
CA LEU A 15 -2.05 15.62 7.45
C LEU A 15 -2.07 17.12 7.22
N THR A 16 -1.41 17.87 8.10
CA THR A 16 -1.25 19.33 8.00
C THR A 16 -0.17 19.71 6.98
N ASN A 17 0.88 18.90 6.83
CA ASN A 17 1.90 19.10 5.81
C ASN A 17 2.26 17.78 5.09
N PRO A 18 1.70 17.51 3.89
CA PRO A 18 2.00 16.30 3.12
C PRO A 18 3.41 16.26 2.51
N PHE A 19 4.21 17.33 2.69
CA PHE A 19 5.62 17.38 2.31
C PHE A 19 6.56 17.16 3.49
N ASN A 20 6.06 17.15 4.73
CA ASN A 20 6.86 16.69 5.87
C ASN A 20 7.02 15.15 5.73
N PRO A 21 8.24 14.64 5.54
CA PRO A 21 8.45 13.23 5.22
C PRO A 21 8.03 12.31 6.38
N GLU A 22 8.29 12.69 7.62
CA GLU A 22 7.95 11.89 8.80
C GLU A 22 6.44 11.76 8.97
N GLN A 23 5.71 12.88 8.94
CA GLN A 23 4.24 12.86 9.02
C GLN A 23 3.63 12.12 7.84
N ASN A 24 4.19 12.28 6.63
CA ASN A 24 3.66 11.64 5.43
C ASN A 24 3.83 10.12 5.46
N VAL A 25 4.96 9.63 5.95
CA VAL A 25 5.23 8.19 6.10
C VAL A 25 4.34 7.59 7.17
N ASP A 26 4.32 8.18 8.37
CA ASP A 26 3.53 7.65 9.47
C ASP A 26 2.02 7.59 9.14
N ALA A 27 1.47 8.67 8.58
CA ALA A 27 0.07 8.69 8.16
C ALA A 27 -0.20 7.66 7.04
N GLY A 28 0.69 7.56 6.06
CA GLY A 28 0.52 6.63 4.95
C GLY A 28 0.64 5.16 5.36
N VAL A 29 1.52 4.84 6.31
CA VAL A 29 1.66 3.48 6.87
C VAL A 29 0.44 3.10 7.69
N ARG A 30 -0.06 3.99 8.55
CA ARG A 30 -1.31 3.73 9.32
C ARG A 30 -2.49 3.46 8.40
N HIS A 31 -2.62 4.26 7.34
CA HIS A 31 -3.70 4.08 6.37
C HIS A 31 -3.58 2.74 5.62
N LEU A 32 -2.38 2.39 5.16
CA LEU A 32 -2.15 1.10 4.51
C LEU A 32 -2.48 -0.07 5.45
N LYS A 33 -2.10 0.01 6.73
CA LYS A 33 -2.44 -0.99 7.74
C LYS A 33 -3.95 -1.15 7.89
N GLN A 34 -4.70 -0.05 8.00
CA GLN A 34 -6.17 -0.08 8.11
C GLN A 34 -6.82 -0.74 6.89
N LEU A 35 -6.30 -0.49 5.68
CA LEU A 35 -6.80 -1.13 4.47
C LEU A 35 -6.50 -2.63 4.47
N LEU A 36 -5.28 -3.04 4.84
CA LEU A 36 -4.93 -4.46 4.96
C LEU A 36 -5.82 -5.19 5.98
N GLU A 37 -6.14 -4.55 7.10
CA GLU A 37 -7.10 -5.09 8.07
C GLU A 37 -8.50 -5.21 7.46
N SER A 38 -8.98 -4.17 6.77
CA SER A 38 -10.31 -4.12 6.14
C SER A 38 -10.50 -5.15 5.01
N TYR A 39 -9.42 -5.49 4.30
CA TYR A 39 -9.41 -6.46 3.21
C TYR A 39 -8.84 -7.83 3.62
N GLY A 40 -8.79 -8.13 4.93
CA GLY A 40 -8.41 -9.46 5.43
C GLY A 40 -6.97 -9.88 5.08
N GLY A 41 -6.07 -8.93 4.84
CA GLY A 41 -4.70 -9.17 4.41
C GLY A 41 -4.52 -9.30 2.89
N ASP A 42 -5.57 -9.11 2.08
CA ASP A 42 -5.41 -9.07 0.62
C ASP A 42 -4.65 -7.79 0.20
N VAL A 43 -3.36 -7.97 -0.09
CA VAL A 43 -2.46 -6.90 -0.50
C VAL A 43 -2.94 -6.23 -1.78
N ARG A 44 -3.49 -6.98 -2.75
CA ARG A 44 -3.90 -6.42 -4.04
C ARG A 44 -5.12 -5.52 -3.91
N LEU A 45 -6.11 -5.95 -3.14
CA LEU A 45 -7.30 -5.14 -2.85
C LEU A 45 -6.96 -3.92 -1.99
N SER A 46 -6.05 -4.09 -1.03
CA SER A 46 -5.56 -2.99 -0.19
C SER A 46 -4.86 -1.90 -1.01
N LEU A 47 -3.98 -2.29 -1.94
CA LEU A 47 -3.32 -1.37 -2.86
C LEU A 47 -4.31 -0.70 -3.83
N ALA A 48 -5.32 -1.44 -4.30
CA ALA A 48 -6.36 -0.87 -5.14
C ALA A 48 -7.18 0.18 -4.38
N ALA A 49 -7.53 -0.09 -3.11
CA ALA A 49 -8.25 0.85 -2.26
C ALA A 49 -7.39 2.06 -1.87
N TYR A 50 -6.07 1.87 -1.70
CA TYR A 50 -5.14 2.95 -1.43
C TYR A 50 -5.08 3.96 -2.60
N ASN A 51 -5.08 3.46 -3.84
CA ASN A 51 -5.04 4.31 -5.04
C ASN A 51 -6.42 4.86 -5.46
N ALA A 52 -7.45 4.01 -5.52
CA ALA A 52 -8.76 4.36 -6.08
C ALA A 52 -9.84 4.67 -5.03
N GLY A 53 -9.53 4.46 -3.74
CA GLY A 53 -10.50 4.52 -2.64
C GLY A 53 -11.29 3.22 -2.45
N SER A 54 -11.61 2.90 -1.19
CA SER A 54 -12.39 1.70 -0.82
C SER A 54 -13.77 1.65 -1.46
N GLY A 55 -14.43 2.81 -1.62
CA GLY A 55 -15.73 2.91 -2.30
C GLY A 55 -15.69 2.57 -3.79
N ALA A 56 -14.54 2.75 -4.47
CA ALA A 56 -14.39 2.29 -5.85
C ALA A 56 -14.26 0.76 -5.88
N VAL A 57 -13.41 0.20 -5.01
CA VAL A 57 -13.21 -1.26 -4.89
C VAL A 57 -14.51 -1.98 -4.55
N ALA A 58 -15.31 -1.43 -3.64
CA ALA A 58 -16.61 -1.98 -3.26
C ALA A 58 -17.58 -2.02 -4.46
N ARG A 59 -17.68 -0.92 -5.22
CA ARG A 59 -18.55 -0.84 -6.42
C ARG A 59 -18.12 -1.77 -7.54
N SER A 60 -16.82 -2.07 -7.67
CA SER A 60 -16.31 -3.01 -8.66
C SER A 60 -16.21 -4.45 -8.17
N SER A 61 -16.55 -4.73 -6.90
CA SER A 61 -16.37 -6.03 -6.25
C SER A 61 -14.96 -6.61 -6.44
N GLY A 62 -13.94 -5.74 -6.40
CA GLY A 62 -12.57 -6.09 -6.75
C GLY A 62 -11.78 -4.88 -7.25
N ILE A 63 -10.69 -5.11 -7.99
CA ILE A 63 -9.85 -4.02 -8.52
C ILE A 63 -10.64 -3.26 -9.62
N PRO A 64 -10.87 -1.94 -9.48
CA PRO A 64 -11.57 -1.14 -10.48
C PRO A 64 -10.93 -1.21 -11.87
N ARG A 65 -11.74 -1.05 -12.92
CA ARG A 65 -11.26 -1.02 -14.31
C ARG A 65 -10.56 0.29 -14.70
N TYR A 66 -9.94 0.99 -13.76
CA TYR A 66 -9.10 2.15 -14.02
C TYR A 66 -7.69 1.69 -14.43
N ALA A 67 -7.19 2.20 -15.56
CA ALA A 67 -5.87 1.83 -16.06
C ALA A 67 -4.76 2.16 -15.04
N GLU A 68 -4.85 3.34 -14.43
CA GLU A 68 -3.95 3.78 -13.36
C GLU A 68 -3.92 2.79 -12.19
N THR A 69 -5.08 2.42 -11.64
CA THR A 69 -5.17 1.53 -10.47
C THR A 69 -4.61 0.14 -10.77
N ARG A 70 -4.92 -0.43 -11.95
CA ARG A 70 -4.34 -1.72 -12.36
C ARG A 70 -2.82 -1.64 -12.48
N ASN A 71 -2.31 -0.54 -13.03
CA ASN A 71 -0.87 -0.30 -13.16
C ASN A 71 -0.19 -0.14 -11.81
N TYR A 72 -0.82 0.61 -10.90
CA TYR A 72 -0.35 0.82 -9.54
C TYR A 72 -0.25 -0.50 -8.77
N VAL A 73 -1.33 -1.29 -8.74
CA VAL A 73 -1.34 -2.59 -8.04
C VAL A 73 -0.24 -3.50 -8.59
N ARG A 74 -0.13 -3.64 -9.92
CA ARG A 74 0.90 -4.47 -10.54
C ARG A 74 2.30 -4.04 -10.14
N LYS A 75 2.63 -2.76 -10.31
CA LYS A 75 3.96 -2.21 -10.03
C LYS A 75 4.37 -2.42 -8.57
N ILE A 76 3.46 -2.17 -7.63
CA ILE A 76 3.79 -2.33 -6.21
C ILE A 76 3.86 -3.80 -5.81
N THR A 77 3.02 -4.68 -6.35
CA THR A 77 3.14 -6.13 -6.11
C THR A 77 4.45 -6.70 -6.66
N GLU A 78 4.92 -6.25 -7.83
CA GLU A 78 6.24 -6.61 -8.38
C GLU A 78 7.39 -6.16 -7.46
N LEU A 79 7.33 -4.91 -6.97
CA LEU A 79 8.30 -4.38 -6.00
C LEU A 79 8.29 -5.14 -4.68
N TYR A 80 7.10 -5.51 -4.20
CA TYR A 80 6.87 -6.23 -2.94
C TYR A 80 7.37 -7.69 -3.00
N GLY A 81 7.14 -8.37 -4.13
CA GLY A 81 7.51 -9.76 -4.32
C GLY A 81 8.96 -9.99 -4.76
N GLY A 82 9.80 -8.94 -4.80
CA GLY A 82 11.19 -9.05 -5.23
C GLY A 82 11.39 -9.27 -6.74
N ASN A 83 10.32 -9.31 -7.53
CA ASN A 83 10.34 -9.52 -8.97
C ASN A 83 10.47 -8.19 -9.72
N LEU A 84 11.55 -7.45 -9.47
CA LEU A 84 12.02 -6.47 -10.42
C LEU A 84 12.73 -7.23 -11.53
N GLY A 85 12.11 -7.33 -12.71
CA GLY A 85 12.78 -7.86 -13.89
C GLY A 85 14.09 -7.09 -14.11
N SER A 86 15.22 -7.76 -13.84
CA SER A 86 16.62 -7.63 -14.29
C SER A 86 17.14 -6.30 -14.91
N GLY A 87 16.53 -5.14 -14.65
CA GLY A 87 16.82 -3.89 -15.35
C GLY A 87 16.85 -2.63 -14.48
N TYR A 88 16.39 -2.70 -13.23
CA TYR A 88 16.62 -1.63 -12.25
C TYR A 88 17.84 -1.98 -11.40
N VAL A 89 19.02 -1.64 -11.92
CA VAL A 89 20.32 -1.77 -11.24
C VAL A 89 20.40 -0.71 -10.13
N PHE A 90 19.81 -0.98 -8.98
CA PHE A 90 20.18 -0.32 -7.71
C PHE A 90 20.04 -1.30 -6.55
N GLY A 91 21.18 -1.84 -6.10
CA GLY A 91 21.49 -2.19 -4.72
C GLY A 91 20.57 -3.17 -3.97
N ALA A 92 21.13 -4.34 -3.67
CA ALA A 92 20.64 -5.38 -2.76
C ALA A 92 19.35 -6.09 -3.20
N SER A 93 19.44 -7.42 -3.28
CA SER A 93 18.29 -8.33 -3.27
C SER A 93 17.38 -7.91 -2.11
N ARG A 94 16.27 -7.26 -2.41
CA ARG A 94 15.29 -6.91 -1.39
C ARG A 94 14.52 -8.18 -1.09
N GLU A 95 14.78 -8.77 0.08
CA GLU A 95 13.93 -9.82 0.64
C GLU A 95 12.45 -9.40 0.49
N PRO A 96 11.58 -10.32 0.04
CA PRO A 96 10.17 -10.01 -0.10
C PRO A 96 9.61 -9.59 1.27
N VAL A 97 8.81 -8.54 1.28
CA VAL A 97 8.19 -8.05 2.51
C VAL A 97 7.31 -9.16 3.09
N LYS A 98 7.51 -9.52 4.35
CA LYS A 98 6.79 -10.59 5.05
C LYS A 98 5.56 -9.99 5.73
N VAL A 99 4.37 -10.55 5.47
CA VAL A 99 3.12 -10.18 6.16
C VAL A 99 2.68 -11.36 7.02
N GLN A 100 2.56 -11.15 8.32
CA GLN A 100 2.13 -12.17 9.27
C GLN A 100 1.01 -11.63 10.15
N ARG A 101 0.10 -12.50 10.58
CA ARG A 101 -0.95 -12.16 11.55
C ARG A 101 -0.75 -13.00 12.80
N ASP A 102 -0.66 -12.36 13.96
CA ASP A 102 -0.52 -13.08 15.23
C ASP A 102 -1.87 -13.65 15.72
N SER A 103 -1.82 -14.42 16.81
CA SER A 103 -3.01 -15.01 17.45
C SER A 103 -4.01 -13.98 18.00
N ARG A 104 -3.60 -12.72 18.14
CA ARG A 104 -4.45 -11.59 18.56
C ARG A 104 -5.01 -10.81 17.37
N GLY A 105 -4.72 -11.26 16.15
CA GLY A 105 -5.19 -10.64 14.92
C GLY A 105 -4.38 -9.42 14.47
N VAL A 106 -3.24 -9.14 15.10
CA VAL A 106 -2.37 -8.02 14.74
C VAL A 106 -1.57 -8.38 13.49
N LEU A 107 -1.63 -7.53 12.47
CA LEU A 107 -0.83 -7.63 11.25
C LEU A 107 0.57 -7.02 11.47
N TYR A 108 1.60 -7.84 11.20
CA TYR A 108 3.01 -7.47 11.17
C TYR A 108 3.50 -7.46 9.72
N ILE A 109 4.16 -6.38 9.32
CA ILE A 109 4.71 -6.19 7.98
C ILE A 109 6.18 -5.80 8.16
N SER A 110 7.11 -6.64 7.70
CA SER A 110 8.55 -6.39 7.84
C SER A 110 9.29 -6.65 6.53
N ASN A 111 10.32 -5.85 6.25
CA ASN A 111 11.32 -6.15 5.21
C ASN A 111 12.72 -6.43 5.80
N THR A 112 12.82 -6.51 7.13
CA THR A 112 14.04 -6.82 7.87
C THR A 112 13.84 -8.11 8.65
N ASP A 113 14.91 -8.88 8.83
CA ASP A 113 14.98 -9.91 9.89
C ASP A 113 15.09 -9.25 11.27
#